data_AF-A0A2N7W0M0-F1
#
_entry.id   AF-A0A2N7W0M0-F1
#
_cell.length_a   1.000
_cell.length_b   1.000
_cell.length_c   1.000
_cell.angle_alpha   90.00
_cell.angle_beta   90.00
_cell.angle_gamma   90.00
#
_symmetry.space_group_name_H-M   'P 1'
#
loop_
_entity.id
_entity.type
_entity.pdbx_description
1 polymer ?
#
loop_
_entity_poly.entity_id
_entity_poly.type
_entity_poly.pdbx_seq_one_letter_code
_entity_poly.pdbx_strand_id
1 'polypeptide(L)'
;MSDSALDAAGSSLPLSPPPSQTLRSAAPRAQSEARADSAGKEHVIDAMRGFAALLVAYFHCRQIEWVGMQAFHQNAGHSFSLDTIAAYLTFPIAWGSAGVPIFFVISGYCIHRSGALRIANNPAYQLDAGNFWVRRFTRIYPVLLAALLLTLALDWFSLQLPPVSHKIREIGLQAFLVNLFSLQGVAGKTYGSNGALWTLSLEVQFYAIYPLLFALRRRIGMTSVLAMVAVINVVSAYLLERHDVQFFTSYWFSWTLGAWIADAKARSAPQARSSWWLYVLAAAFVALGCAAFHFGQYGAFQLWAIGFAFYLYRALERGNGNQRDGWGLRLLSRFGDFSFSLYLIHLPIFVLLSSLLFRSSLQMSIWPSFGYMLVAVPVAYVFYRLVELPAMKWSASFKPKSALKQSR
;
A
#
# COMPACT_ATOMS: atom_id res chain seq x y z
N MET A 1 47.02 -68.27 -52.85
CA MET A 1 46.19 -67.17 -53.35
C MET A 1 45.29 -66.74 -52.20
N SER A 2 45.62 -65.59 -51.61
CA SER A 2 44.82 -64.62 -50.83
C SER A 2 43.78 -65.17 -49.84
N ASP A 3 44.02 -65.11 -48.52
CA ASP A 3 43.89 -63.93 -47.62
C ASP A 3 42.44 -63.70 -47.18
N SER A 4 42.08 -63.37 -45.93
CA SER A 4 42.69 -63.41 -44.60
C SER A 4 41.62 -62.89 -43.61
N ALA A 5 41.75 -63.28 -42.34
CA ALA A 5 41.32 -62.52 -41.14
C ALA A 5 39.79 -62.35 -40.85
N LEU A 6 39.26 -62.46 -39.63
CA LEU A 6 39.81 -62.67 -38.28
C LEU A 6 38.58 -62.99 -37.37
N ASP A 7 38.72 -64.00 -36.50
CA ASP A 7 38.46 -64.02 -35.05
C ASP A 7 37.24 -63.31 -34.45
N ALA A 8 36.59 -63.78 -33.37
CA ALA A 8 36.60 -64.99 -32.56
C ALA A 8 35.42 -64.84 -31.57
N ALA A 9 35.04 -65.94 -30.94
CA ALA A 9 33.85 -66.13 -30.11
C ALA A 9 33.65 -65.15 -28.93
N GLY A 10 32.37 -64.95 -28.55
CA GLY A 10 31.96 -64.28 -27.32
C GLY A 10 30.51 -64.59 -26.95
N SER A 11 30.33 -65.51 -26.01
CA SER A 11 29.09 -66.11 -25.54
C SER A 11 28.28 -65.26 -24.54
N SER A 12 26.95 -65.34 -24.67
CA SER A 12 25.87 -65.37 -23.65
C SER A 12 25.74 -64.25 -22.59
N LEU A 13 24.56 -63.62 -22.53
CA LEU A 13 23.91 -63.19 -21.27
C LEU A 13 22.36 -63.07 -21.44
N PRO A 14 21.55 -63.52 -20.45
CA PRO A 14 20.08 -63.41 -20.44
C PRO A 14 19.53 -62.38 -19.42
N LEU A 15 18.21 -62.17 -19.48
CA LEU A 15 17.28 -61.54 -18.51
C LEU A 15 17.02 -60.02 -18.61
N SER A 16 15.76 -59.70 -18.94
CA SER A 16 15.17 -58.35 -18.98
C SER A 16 14.82 -57.82 -17.58
N PRO A 17 15.00 -56.51 -17.29
CA PRO A 17 14.47 -55.87 -16.09
C PRO A 17 13.05 -55.30 -16.31
N PRO A 18 12.25 -55.08 -15.24
CA PRO A 18 10.90 -54.51 -15.33
C PRO A 18 10.93 -52.99 -15.59
N PRO A 19 9.82 -52.38 -16.03
CA PRO A 19 9.80 -50.97 -16.42
C PRO A 19 10.02 -50.08 -15.20
N SER A 20 11.05 -49.23 -15.30
CA SER A 20 11.32 -48.14 -14.39
C SER A 20 10.11 -47.21 -14.32
N GLN A 21 9.53 -47.07 -13.13
CA GLN A 21 8.68 -45.93 -12.81
C GLN A 21 9.53 -44.67 -13.00
N THR A 22 9.34 -44.02 -14.14
CA THR A 22 9.83 -42.67 -14.36
C THR A 22 9.16 -41.78 -13.32
N LEU A 23 9.93 -41.35 -12.32
CA LEU A 23 9.68 -40.14 -11.54
C LEU A 23 9.63 -38.96 -12.54
N ARG A 24 8.51 -38.84 -13.26
CA ARG A 24 8.21 -37.65 -14.06
C ARG A 24 8.09 -36.51 -13.06
N SER A 25 9.07 -35.63 -13.11
CA SER A 25 9.24 -34.40 -12.36
C SER A 25 7.91 -33.69 -12.03
N ALA A 26 7.45 -33.82 -10.79
CA ALA A 26 6.39 -32.98 -10.22
C ALA A 26 6.86 -31.54 -9.94
N ALA A 27 8.18 -31.31 -9.94
CA ALA A 27 8.82 -30.02 -9.66
C ALA A 27 8.43 -28.85 -10.61
N PRO A 28 8.41 -29.00 -11.95
CA PRO A 28 8.04 -27.90 -12.85
C PRO A 28 6.57 -27.46 -12.72
N ARG A 29 5.64 -28.39 -12.45
CA ARG A 29 4.22 -28.05 -12.21
C ARG A 29 4.03 -27.31 -10.89
N ALA A 30 4.63 -27.81 -9.80
CA ALA A 30 4.55 -27.17 -8.50
C ALA A 30 5.17 -25.76 -8.50
N GLN A 31 6.29 -25.56 -9.20
CA GLN A 31 6.91 -24.23 -9.36
C GLN A 31 6.06 -23.28 -10.22
N SER A 32 5.41 -23.77 -11.28
CA SER A 32 4.50 -22.98 -12.12
C SER A 32 3.26 -22.55 -11.34
N GLU A 33 2.66 -23.46 -10.58
CA GLU A 33 1.49 -23.19 -9.74
C GLU A 33 1.83 -22.20 -8.62
N ALA A 34 2.98 -22.34 -7.96
CA ALA A 34 3.45 -21.39 -6.94
C ALA A 34 3.71 -19.98 -7.52
N ARG A 35 4.26 -19.89 -8.75
CA ARG A 35 4.45 -18.60 -9.44
C ARG A 35 3.12 -17.96 -9.82
N ALA A 36 2.17 -18.73 -10.35
CA ALA A 36 0.84 -18.25 -10.70
C ALA A 36 0.07 -17.75 -9.45
N ASP A 37 0.15 -18.47 -8.33
CA ASP A 37 -0.45 -18.07 -7.05
C ASP A 37 0.19 -16.80 -6.48
N SER A 38 1.52 -16.64 -6.59
CA SER A 38 2.18 -15.38 -6.19
C SER A 38 1.75 -14.19 -7.04
N ALA A 39 1.60 -14.36 -8.36
CA ALA A 39 1.18 -13.31 -9.27
C ALA A 39 -0.27 -12.89 -9.03
N GLY A 40 -1.18 -13.84 -8.80
CA GLY A 40 -2.58 -13.53 -8.47
C GLY A 40 -2.72 -12.74 -7.16
N LYS A 41 -1.92 -13.10 -6.13
CA LYS A 41 -1.88 -12.37 -4.85
C LYS A 41 -1.36 -10.94 -5.02
N GLU A 42 -0.33 -10.75 -5.85
CA GLU A 42 0.23 -9.43 -6.15
C GLU A 42 -0.80 -8.55 -6.88
N HIS A 43 -1.51 -9.09 -7.86
CA HIS A 43 -2.58 -8.36 -8.57
C HIS A 43 -3.70 -7.85 -7.65
N VAL A 44 -4.18 -8.67 -6.71
CA VAL A 44 -5.21 -8.24 -5.75
C VAL A 44 -4.71 -7.11 -4.87
N ILE A 45 -3.47 -7.21 -4.39
CA ILE A 45 -2.87 -6.19 -3.52
C ILE A 45 -2.73 -4.87 -4.28
N ASP A 46 -2.18 -4.91 -5.50
CA ASP A 46 -1.99 -3.70 -6.30
C ASP A 46 -3.33 -3.08 -6.71
N ALA A 47 -4.34 -3.89 -7.02
CA ALA A 47 -5.69 -3.38 -7.27
C ALA A 47 -6.28 -2.65 -6.04
N MET A 48 -6.10 -3.17 -4.84
CA MET A 48 -6.57 -2.52 -3.61
C MET A 48 -5.77 -1.25 -3.29
N ARG A 49 -4.47 -1.23 -3.59
CA ARG A 49 -3.65 0.00 -3.49
C ARG A 49 -4.12 1.06 -4.47
N GLY A 50 -4.40 0.69 -5.72
CA GLY A 50 -4.93 1.59 -6.73
C GLY A 50 -6.29 2.16 -6.33
N PHE A 51 -7.19 1.30 -5.83
CA PHE A 51 -8.49 1.73 -5.27
C PHE A 51 -8.31 2.76 -4.15
N ALA A 52 -7.49 2.44 -3.14
CA ALA A 52 -7.26 3.32 -1.99
C ALA A 52 -6.62 4.66 -2.41
N ALA A 53 -5.68 4.65 -3.36
CA ALA A 53 -5.05 5.87 -3.88
C ALA A 53 -6.08 6.80 -4.53
N LEU A 54 -6.91 6.26 -5.43
CA LEU A 54 -7.94 7.02 -6.13
C LEU A 54 -9.01 7.54 -5.17
N LEU A 55 -9.42 6.72 -4.21
CA LEU A 55 -10.40 7.08 -3.19
C LEU A 55 -9.92 8.27 -2.35
N VAL A 56 -8.68 8.22 -1.84
CA VAL A 56 -8.11 9.31 -1.03
C VAL A 56 -7.88 10.55 -1.87
N ALA A 57 -7.33 10.40 -3.09
CA ALA A 57 -7.08 11.53 -3.98
C ALA A 57 -8.38 12.26 -4.32
N TYR A 58 -9.45 11.53 -4.67
CA TYR A 58 -10.72 12.17 -5.00
C TYR A 58 -11.41 12.78 -3.77
N PHE A 59 -11.26 12.17 -2.59
CA PHE A 59 -11.70 12.77 -1.33
C PHE A 59 -11.03 14.12 -1.07
N HIS A 60 -9.69 14.19 -1.19
CA HIS A 60 -8.96 15.45 -1.05
C HIS A 60 -9.32 16.47 -2.13
N CYS A 61 -9.54 16.01 -3.37
CA CYS A 61 -9.99 16.88 -4.44
C CYS A 61 -11.32 17.58 -4.09
N ARG A 62 -12.29 16.84 -3.54
CA ARG A 62 -13.56 17.42 -3.07
C ARG A 62 -13.37 18.41 -1.93
N GLN A 63 -12.46 18.13 -1.00
CA GLN A 63 -12.17 19.04 0.12
C GLN A 63 -11.46 20.34 -0.29
N ILE A 64 -10.77 20.33 -1.43
CA ILE A 64 -10.08 21.52 -1.95
C ILE A 64 -11.02 22.37 -2.78
N GLU A 65 -11.82 21.74 -3.64
CA GLU A 65 -12.50 22.44 -4.72
C GLU A 65 -14.00 22.61 -4.49
N TRP A 66 -14.65 21.73 -3.73
CA TRP A 66 -16.11 21.66 -3.68
C TRP A 66 -16.66 22.14 -2.34
N VAL A 67 -17.80 22.83 -2.36
CA VAL A 67 -18.46 23.41 -1.18
C VAL A 67 -18.85 22.41 -0.09
N GLY A 68 -18.86 21.11 -0.42
CA GLY A 68 -19.26 20.05 0.50
C GLY A 68 -20.75 19.73 0.42
N MET A 69 -21.12 18.53 0.90
CA MET A 69 -22.45 17.98 0.68
C MET A 69 -23.56 18.78 1.39
N GLN A 70 -23.28 19.28 2.59
CA GLN A 70 -24.24 20.04 3.37
C GLN A 70 -24.59 21.37 2.68
N ALA A 71 -23.57 22.16 2.30
CA ALA A 71 -23.76 23.41 1.58
C ALA A 71 -24.38 23.18 0.20
N PHE A 72 -23.95 22.13 -0.51
CA PHE A 72 -24.54 21.75 -1.80
C PHE A 72 -26.03 21.44 -1.68
N HIS A 73 -26.43 20.60 -0.73
CA HIS A 73 -27.83 20.23 -0.52
C HIS A 73 -28.71 21.45 -0.19
N GLN A 74 -28.22 22.35 0.67
CA GLN A 74 -28.94 23.58 1.05
C GLN A 74 -29.20 24.51 -0.15
N ASN A 75 -28.29 24.55 -1.12
CA ASN A 75 -28.42 25.42 -2.31
C ASN A 75 -29.12 24.73 -3.50
N ALA A 76 -28.83 23.46 -3.76
CA ALA A 76 -29.33 22.72 -4.92
C ALA A 76 -30.76 22.21 -4.74
N GLY A 77 -31.23 22.08 -3.49
CA GLY A 77 -32.57 21.57 -3.15
C GLY A 77 -32.87 20.20 -3.76
N HIS A 78 -34.02 20.09 -4.44
CA HIS A 78 -34.48 18.88 -5.12
C HIS A 78 -34.31 18.93 -6.64
N SER A 79 -33.37 19.74 -7.15
CA SER A 79 -33.15 19.85 -8.60
C SER A 79 -32.66 18.53 -9.22
N PHE A 80 -33.29 18.10 -10.32
CA PHE A 80 -32.86 16.93 -11.09
C PHE A 80 -31.85 17.30 -12.19
N SER A 81 -30.73 17.90 -11.80
CA SER A 81 -29.63 18.22 -12.73
C SER A 81 -28.58 17.10 -12.75
N LEU A 82 -27.81 17.01 -13.84
CA LEU A 82 -26.68 16.07 -13.92
C LEU A 82 -25.63 16.35 -12.82
N ASP A 83 -25.47 17.61 -12.44
CA ASP A 83 -24.60 18.02 -11.33
C ASP A 83 -25.09 17.47 -9.99
N THR A 84 -26.39 17.59 -9.72
CA THR A 84 -27.04 17.04 -8.52
C THR A 84 -26.90 15.52 -8.44
N ILE A 85 -27.15 14.82 -9.55
CA ILE A 85 -27.01 13.36 -9.63
C ILE A 85 -25.55 12.97 -9.36
N ALA A 86 -24.59 13.60 -10.03
CA ALA A 86 -23.16 13.31 -9.85
C ALA A 86 -22.69 13.63 -8.42
N ALA A 87 -23.14 14.73 -7.83
CA ALA A 87 -22.83 15.09 -6.45
C ALA A 87 -23.33 14.02 -5.45
N TYR A 88 -24.58 13.56 -5.58
CA TYR A 88 -25.10 12.50 -4.69
C TYR A 88 -24.48 11.13 -4.96
N LEU A 89 -24.18 10.77 -6.21
CA LEU A 89 -23.48 9.52 -6.53
C LEU A 89 -22.08 9.47 -5.90
N THR A 90 -21.44 10.64 -5.74
CA THR A 90 -20.13 10.75 -5.07
C THR A 90 -20.24 10.89 -3.55
N PHE A 91 -21.43 10.80 -2.96
CA PHE A 91 -21.62 10.85 -1.51
C PHE A 91 -20.73 9.85 -0.74
N PRO A 92 -20.56 8.58 -1.15
CA PRO A 92 -19.69 7.63 -0.45
C PRO A 92 -18.24 8.06 -0.31
N ILE A 93 -17.77 8.98 -1.17
CA ILE A 93 -16.42 9.56 -1.09
C ILE A 93 -16.23 10.40 0.18
N ALA A 94 -17.30 10.77 0.90
CA ALA A 94 -17.20 11.42 2.21
C ALA A 94 -16.35 10.61 3.22
N TRP A 95 -16.31 9.29 3.07
CA TRP A 95 -15.46 8.38 3.86
C TRP A 95 -14.15 8.00 3.15
N GLY A 96 -13.69 8.78 2.17
CA GLY A 96 -12.52 8.43 1.36
C GLY A 96 -11.20 8.38 2.14
N SER A 97 -11.15 8.98 3.33
CA SER A 97 -10.06 8.79 4.30
C SER A 97 -9.86 7.32 4.72
N ALA A 98 -10.87 6.45 4.51
CA ALA A 98 -10.76 5.00 4.69
C ALA A 98 -9.68 4.34 3.81
N GLY A 99 -9.20 5.00 2.76
CA GLY A 99 -8.05 4.51 2.00
C GLY A 99 -6.74 4.49 2.79
N VAL A 100 -6.59 5.34 3.82
CA VAL A 100 -5.39 5.38 4.67
C VAL A 100 -5.17 4.07 5.45
N PRO A 101 -6.15 3.55 6.24
CA PRO A 101 -5.98 2.27 6.91
C PRO A 101 -5.80 1.10 5.93
N ILE A 102 -6.37 1.16 4.71
CA ILE A 102 -6.09 0.17 3.66
C ILE A 102 -4.59 0.17 3.30
N PHE A 103 -3.98 1.33 3.09
CA PHE A 103 -2.54 1.43 2.84
C PHE A 103 -1.69 0.87 3.98
N PHE A 104 -2.05 1.15 5.24
CA PHE A 104 -1.29 0.64 6.37
C PHE A 104 -1.35 -0.89 6.49
N VAL A 105 -2.53 -1.49 6.33
CA VAL A 105 -2.68 -2.95 6.35
C VAL A 105 -1.91 -3.58 5.18
N ILE A 106 -1.98 -3.01 3.98
CA ILE A 106 -1.21 -3.50 2.82
C ILE A 106 0.30 -3.36 3.05
N SER A 107 0.75 -2.22 3.57
CA SER A 107 2.17 -1.97 3.86
C SER A 107 2.70 -3.00 4.85
N GLY A 108 1.99 -3.25 5.96
CA GLY A 108 2.37 -4.26 6.94
C GLY A 108 2.43 -5.68 6.38
N TYR A 109 1.44 -6.06 5.56
CA TYR A 109 1.44 -7.35 4.88
C TYR A 109 2.65 -7.50 3.95
N CYS A 110 2.86 -6.55 3.04
CA CYS A 110 3.93 -6.61 2.03
C CYS A 110 5.32 -6.60 2.66
N ILE A 111 5.53 -5.83 3.72
CA ILE A 111 6.82 -5.73 4.41
C ILE A 111 7.11 -7.03 5.17
N HIS A 112 6.12 -7.56 5.89
CA HIS A 112 6.33 -8.72 6.75
C HIS A 112 6.36 -10.06 5.98
N ARG A 113 5.62 -10.17 4.87
CA ARG A 113 5.46 -11.42 4.08
C ARG A 113 6.77 -12.13 3.78
N SER A 114 7.77 -11.41 3.29
CA SER A 114 9.06 -12.01 2.93
C SER A 114 9.79 -12.61 4.14
N GLY A 115 9.74 -11.94 5.29
CA GLY A 115 10.32 -12.41 6.54
C GLY A 115 9.53 -13.57 7.14
N ALA A 116 8.20 -13.51 7.10
CA ALA A 116 7.32 -14.57 7.56
C ALA A 116 7.56 -15.89 6.81
N LEU A 117 7.63 -15.85 5.47
CA LEU A 117 7.93 -17.02 4.64
C LEU A 117 9.32 -17.60 4.93
N ARG A 118 10.32 -16.74 5.16
CA ARG A 118 11.68 -17.18 5.50
C ARG A 118 11.76 -17.84 6.87
N ILE A 119 11.02 -17.34 7.85
CA ILE A 119 10.92 -18.00 9.17
C ILE A 119 10.19 -19.33 9.06
N ALA A 120 9.10 -19.40 8.27
CA ALA A 120 8.36 -20.64 8.07
C ALA A 120 9.24 -21.76 7.48
N ASN A 121 10.16 -21.40 6.56
CA ASN A 121 11.11 -22.34 5.97
C ASN A 121 12.36 -22.57 6.82
N ASN A 122 12.80 -21.56 7.59
CA ASN A 122 13.99 -21.63 8.45
C ASN A 122 13.73 -20.86 9.76
N PRO A 123 13.38 -21.56 10.86
CA PRO A 123 13.10 -20.93 12.16
C PRO A 123 14.26 -20.10 12.73
N ALA A 124 15.51 -20.41 12.34
CA ALA A 124 16.70 -19.69 12.75
C ALA A 124 16.90 -18.36 12.00
N TYR A 125 16.12 -18.10 10.94
CA TYR A 125 16.24 -16.88 10.12
C TYR A 125 16.18 -15.60 10.96
N GLN A 126 17.15 -14.72 10.70
CA GLN A 126 17.22 -13.38 11.28
C GLN A 126 17.12 -12.33 10.18
N LEU A 127 16.46 -11.21 10.48
CA LEU A 127 16.38 -10.09 9.56
C LEU A 127 17.70 -9.33 9.55
N ASP A 128 18.25 -9.10 8.36
CA ASP A 128 19.34 -8.14 8.17
C ASP A 128 18.75 -6.72 8.22
N ALA A 129 18.78 -6.12 9.41
CA ALA A 129 18.21 -4.79 9.67
C ALA A 129 18.88 -3.70 8.82
N GLY A 130 20.20 -3.76 8.66
CA GLY A 130 20.95 -2.77 7.88
C GLY A 130 20.55 -2.80 6.40
N ASN A 131 20.54 -3.97 5.78
CA ASN A 131 20.09 -4.11 4.40
C ASN A 131 18.58 -3.79 4.25
N PHE A 132 17.77 -4.10 5.25
CA PHE A 132 16.36 -3.70 5.27
C PHE A 132 16.20 -2.18 5.22
N TRP A 133 16.88 -1.43 6.10
CA TRP A 133 16.79 0.02 6.15
C TRP A 133 17.34 0.68 4.89
N VAL A 134 18.51 0.25 4.38
CA VAL A 134 19.10 0.81 3.15
C VAL A 134 18.14 0.67 1.96
N ARG A 135 17.52 -0.50 1.78
CA ARG A 135 16.57 -0.73 0.69
C ARG A 135 15.34 0.17 0.80
N ARG A 136 14.84 0.39 2.02
CA ARG A 136 13.66 1.25 2.24
C ARG A 136 14.00 2.73 2.09
N PHE A 137 15.15 3.16 2.62
CA PHE A 137 15.67 4.51 2.46
C PHE A 137 15.85 4.88 0.98
N THR A 138 16.56 4.04 0.22
CA THR A 138 16.82 4.26 -1.22
C THR A 138 15.57 4.19 -2.08
N ARG A 139 14.50 3.54 -1.62
CA ARG A 139 13.20 3.52 -2.29
C ARG A 139 12.38 4.78 -2.03
N ILE A 140 12.36 5.29 -0.79
CA ILE A 140 11.47 6.39 -0.39
C ILE A 140 12.11 7.77 -0.59
N TYR A 141 13.34 7.96 -0.13
CA TYR A 141 13.94 9.30 -0.04
C TYR A 141 14.09 10.05 -1.36
N PRO A 142 14.49 9.41 -2.48
CA PRO A 142 14.54 10.09 -3.77
C PRO A 142 13.17 10.62 -4.21
N VAL A 143 12.12 9.84 -3.95
CA VAL A 143 10.75 10.16 -4.32
C VAL A 143 10.18 11.25 -3.40
N LEU A 144 10.45 11.16 -2.10
CA LEU A 144 10.12 12.20 -1.12
C LEU A 144 10.76 13.54 -1.48
N LEU A 145 12.07 13.56 -1.76
CA LEU A 145 12.77 14.79 -2.12
C LEU A 145 12.16 15.43 -3.37
N ALA A 146 11.93 14.64 -4.42
CA ALA A 146 11.30 15.14 -5.64
C ALA A 146 9.90 15.69 -5.40
N ALA A 147 9.10 15.05 -4.53
CA ALA A 147 7.77 15.54 -4.19
C ALA A 147 7.79 16.81 -3.33
N LEU A 148 8.75 16.97 -2.43
CA LEU A 148 8.93 18.23 -1.67
C LEU A 148 9.32 19.38 -2.60
N LEU A 149 10.22 19.13 -3.54
CA LEU A 149 10.59 20.13 -4.55
C LEU A 149 9.43 20.48 -5.48
N LEU A 150 8.65 19.48 -5.91
CA LEU A 150 7.44 19.71 -6.69
C LEU A 150 6.41 20.51 -5.89
N THR A 151 6.21 20.17 -4.61
CA THR A 151 5.30 20.91 -3.70
C THR A 151 5.74 22.37 -3.60
N LEU A 152 7.03 22.62 -3.36
CA LEU A 152 7.59 23.98 -3.31
C LEU A 152 7.32 24.74 -4.62
N ALA A 153 7.57 24.12 -5.77
CA ALA A 153 7.35 24.75 -7.06
C ALA A 153 5.88 25.12 -7.29
N LEU A 154 4.95 24.18 -7.07
CA LEU A 154 3.52 24.39 -7.31
C LEU A 154 2.90 25.39 -6.30
N ASP A 155 3.32 25.33 -5.04
CA ASP A 155 2.87 26.28 -4.02
C ASP A 155 3.43 27.68 -4.27
N TRP A 156 4.69 27.79 -4.73
CA TRP A 156 5.28 29.08 -5.09
C TRP A 156 4.49 29.76 -6.21
N PHE A 157 4.08 29.03 -7.25
CA PHE A 157 3.20 29.57 -8.30
C PHE A 157 1.82 29.95 -7.76
N SER A 158 1.24 29.11 -6.89
CA SER A 158 -0.08 29.37 -6.29
C SER A 158 -0.10 30.62 -5.41
N LEU A 159 1.01 30.91 -4.71
CA LEU A 159 1.16 32.11 -3.89
C LEU A 159 1.14 33.42 -4.68
N GLN A 160 1.44 33.37 -5.99
CA GLN A 160 1.38 34.54 -6.88
C GLN A 160 -0.05 34.83 -7.38
N LEU A 161 -1.04 33.99 -7.01
CA LEU A 161 -2.42 34.05 -7.53
C LEU A 161 -3.41 34.35 -6.40
N PRO A 162 -3.57 35.63 -5.98
CA PRO A 162 -4.52 35.97 -4.93
C PRO A 162 -6.00 35.82 -5.39
N PRO A 163 -6.91 35.38 -4.50
CA PRO A 163 -6.66 34.97 -3.11
C PRO A 163 -5.98 33.59 -2.99
N VAL A 164 -5.06 33.51 -2.03
CA VAL A 164 -4.26 32.31 -1.75
C VAL A 164 -5.10 31.26 -1.04
N SER A 165 -4.95 30.00 -1.45
CA SER A 165 -5.60 28.87 -0.78
C SER A 165 -5.12 28.71 0.66
N HIS A 166 -6.07 28.62 1.60
CA HIS A 166 -5.81 28.33 3.02
C HIS A 166 -5.14 26.95 3.26
N LYS A 167 -5.06 26.09 2.22
CA LYS A 167 -4.37 24.80 2.28
C LYS A 167 -2.85 24.95 2.26
N ILE A 168 -2.32 26.04 1.69
CA ILE A 168 -0.88 26.31 1.69
C ILE A 168 -0.49 26.77 3.09
N ARG A 169 0.30 25.95 3.79
CA ARG A 169 0.79 26.23 5.14
C ARG A 169 2.25 26.66 5.11
N GLU A 170 3.10 26.04 5.92
CA GLU A 170 4.50 26.40 6.10
C GLU A 170 5.35 25.91 4.92
N ILE A 171 5.90 26.86 4.15
CA ILE A 171 6.80 26.59 3.01
C ILE A 171 8.29 26.88 3.32
N GLY A 172 8.60 27.33 4.53
CA GLY A 172 9.95 27.70 4.94
C GLY A 172 10.92 26.52 5.08
N LEU A 173 12.22 26.83 5.21
CA LEU A 173 13.30 25.84 5.30
C LEU A 173 13.11 24.87 6.48
N GLN A 174 12.63 25.37 7.63
CA GLN A 174 12.36 24.51 8.80
C GLN A 174 11.31 23.44 8.47
N ALA A 175 10.18 23.82 7.86
CA ALA A 175 9.14 22.88 7.46
C ALA A 175 9.64 21.90 6.40
N PHE A 176 10.46 22.37 5.46
CA PHE A 176 11.12 21.51 4.47
C PHE A 176 11.99 20.45 5.14
N LEU A 177 12.86 20.84 6.09
CA LEU A 177 13.74 19.92 6.81
C LEU A 177 12.95 18.94 7.68
N VAL A 178 11.93 19.40 8.40
CA VAL A 178 11.03 18.53 9.18
C VAL A 178 10.44 17.44 8.30
N ASN A 179 9.97 17.80 7.09
CA ASN A 179 9.36 16.83 6.19
C ASN A 179 10.39 15.94 5.48
N LEU A 180 11.57 16.48 5.16
CA LEU A 180 12.68 15.70 4.59
C LEU A 180 13.16 14.61 5.55
N PHE A 181 13.22 14.90 6.86
CA PHE A 181 13.54 13.92 7.89
C PHE A 181 12.34 13.08 8.34
N SER A 182 11.18 13.24 7.70
CA SER A 182 9.96 12.49 8.02
C SER A 182 9.51 12.68 9.48
N LEU A 183 9.66 13.90 10.01
CA LEU A 183 9.31 14.28 11.40
C LEU A 183 8.00 15.07 11.52
N GLN A 184 7.29 15.28 10.40
CA GLN A 184 5.96 15.91 10.40
C GLN A 184 4.97 15.09 11.23
N GLY A 185 4.17 15.76 12.06
CA GLY A 185 3.30 15.16 13.08
C GLY A 185 3.95 15.03 14.47
N VAL A 186 5.30 15.14 14.56
CA VAL A 186 6.06 15.10 15.82
C VAL A 186 6.78 16.41 16.09
N ALA A 187 7.57 16.89 15.13
CA ALA A 187 8.42 18.08 15.26
C ALA A 187 7.93 19.28 14.43
N GLY A 188 6.83 19.13 13.68
CA GLY A 188 6.25 20.19 12.87
C GLY A 188 5.09 19.69 11.99
N LYS A 189 4.54 20.57 11.18
CA LYS A 189 3.40 20.27 10.29
C LYS A 189 3.87 19.77 8.91
N THR A 190 2.92 19.32 8.10
CA THR A 190 3.15 18.95 6.70
C THR A 190 3.62 20.15 5.87
N TYR A 191 4.53 19.89 4.93
CA TYR A 191 5.12 20.94 4.09
C TYR A 191 4.11 21.52 3.09
N GLY A 192 3.97 22.85 3.08
CA GLY A 192 3.15 23.58 2.12
C GLY A 192 1.69 23.12 2.09
N SER A 193 1.15 22.90 0.89
CA SER A 193 -0.17 22.33 0.63
C SER A 193 -0.24 20.81 0.77
N ASN A 194 0.89 20.13 0.91
CA ASN A 194 0.97 18.67 0.86
C ASN A 194 0.63 18.01 2.20
N GLY A 195 -0.62 18.20 2.61
CA GLY A 195 -1.21 17.63 3.81
C GLY A 195 -1.20 16.10 3.86
N ALA A 196 -0.86 15.37 2.79
CA ALA A 196 -0.84 13.91 2.74
C ALA A 196 0.46 13.32 3.32
N LEU A 197 1.52 14.14 3.47
CA LEU A 197 2.84 13.71 3.93
C LEU A 197 2.86 13.12 5.35
N TRP A 198 1.84 13.37 6.18
CA TRP A 198 1.80 12.85 7.55
C TRP A 198 1.86 11.31 7.60
N THR A 199 1.17 10.60 6.70
CA THR A 199 1.19 9.13 6.68
C THR A 199 2.56 8.58 6.27
N LEU A 200 3.32 9.33 5.46
CA LEU A 200 4.68 8.95 5.08
C LEU A 200 5.62 9.00 6.29
N SER A 201 5.47 9.99 7.17
CA SER A 201 6.23 10.02 8.43
C SER A 201 5.98 8.76 9.25
N LEU A 202 4.70 8.37 9.37
CA LEU A 202 4.34 7.14 10.09
C LEU A 202 4.94 5.89 9.44
N GLU A 203 4.97 5.84 8.10
CA GLU A 203 5.58 4.73 7.39
C GLU A 203 7.10 4.62 7.64
N VAL A 204 7.82 5.74 7.64
CA VAL A 204 9.25 5.77 8.00
C VAL A 204 9.48 5.33 9.46
N GLN A 205 8.61 5.76 10.37
CA GLN A 205 8.64 5.32 11.78
C GLN A 205 8.40 3.80 11.90
N PHE A 206 7.44 3.24 11.14
CA PHE A 206 7.23 1.79 11.08
C PHE A 206 8.47 1.04 10.59
N TYR A 207 9.21 1.61 9.64
CA TYR A 207 10.42 0.97 9.12
C TYR A 207 11.57 0.99 10.13
N ALA A 208 11.69 2.07 10.89
CA ALA A 208 12.67 2.18 11.96
C ALA A 208 12.43 1.11 13.04
N ILE A 209 11.18 0.92 13.49
CA ILE A 209 10.83 -0.03 14.55
C ILE A 209 10.71 -1.49 14.06
N TYR A 210 10.53 -1.73 12.76
CA TYR A 210 10.24 -3.05 12.21
C TYR A 210 11.25 -4.16 12.62
N PRO A 211 12.57 -3.96 12.61
CA PRO A 211 13.50 -5.00 13.05
C PRO A 211 13.29 -5.43 14.50
N LEU A 212 12.90 -4.49 15.39
CA LEU A 212 12.57 -4.80 16.78
C LEU A 212 11.27 -5.62 16.87
N LEU A 213 10.24 -5.24 16.12
CA LEU A 213 9.01 -6.03 16.01
C LEU A 213 9.27 -7.44 15.49
N PHE A 214 10.13 -7.56 14.49
CA PHE A 214 10.51 -8.85 13.93
C PHE A 214 11.22 -9.73 14.97
N ALA A 215 12.15 -9.15 15.73
CA ALA A 215 12.81 -9.84 16.85
C ALA A 215 11.82 -10.24 17.94
N LEU A 216 10.88 -9.38 18.31
CA LEU A 216 9.86 -9.66 19.31
C LEU A 216 8.90 -10.77 18.85
N ARG A 217 8.47 -10.75 17.59
CA ARG A 217 7.67 -11.81 16.96
C ARG A 217 8.35 -13.17 17.01
N ARG A 218 9.68 -13.24 17.02
CA ARG A 218 10.41 -14.51 17.20
C ARG A 218 10.35 -15.04 18.63
N ARG A 219 10.21 -14.15 19.63
CA ARG A 219 10.15 -14.54 21.05
C ARG A 219 8.75 -14.94 21.50
N ILE A 220 7.74 -14.13 21.18
CA ILE A 220 6.38 -14.27 21.74
C ILE A 220 5.32 -14.64 20.69
N GLY A 221 5.69 -14.73 19.42
CA GLY A 221 4.76 -14.97 18.31
C GLY A 221 4.03 -13.70 17.84
N MET A 222 3.48 -13.75 16.62
CA MET A 222 2.86 -12.57 15.99
C MET A 222 1.51 -12.19 16.63
N THR A 223 0.75 -13.17 17.13
CA THR A 223 -0.52 -12.92 17.84
C THR A 223 -0.30 -12.13 19.13
N SER A 224 0.72 -12.48 19.91
CA SER A 224 1.09 -11.76 21.13
C SER A 224 1.60 -10.36 20.82
N VAL A 225 2.38 -10.20 19.74
CA VAL A 225 2.79 -8.87 19.25
C VAL A 225 1.57 -8.03 18.87
N LEU A 226 0.61 -8.59 18.13
CA LEU A 226 -0.62 -7.89 17.77
C LEU A 226 -1.42 -7.46 19.00
N ALA A 227 -1.58 -8.34 19.99
CA ALA A 227 -2.27 -8.03 21.24
C ALA A 227 -1.58 -6.91 22.02
N MET A 228 -0.24 -6.98 22.15
CA MET A 228 0.55 -5.94 22.80
C MET A 228 0.43 -4.60 22.08
N VAL A 229 0.52 -4.60 20.73
CA VAL A 229 0.37 -3.38 19.94
C VAL A 229 -1.05 -2.82 20.02
N ALA A 230 -2.09 -3.66 20.10
CA ALA A 230 -3.46 -3.21 20.32
C ALA A 230 -3.62 -2.50 21.67
N VAL A 231 -3.01 -3.01 22.74
CA VAL A 231 -3.01 -2.34 24.06
C VAL A 231 -2.28 -0.99 23.98
N ILE A 232 -1.08 -0.96 23.40
CA ILE A 232 -0.31 0.29 23.21
C ILE A 232 -1.11 1.29 22.37
N ASN A 233 -1.82 0.83 21.35
CA ASN A 233 -2.63 1.65 20.47
C ASN A 233 -3.77 2.34 21.24
N VAL A 234 -4.51 1.61 22.08
CA VAL A 234 -5.58 2.16 22.93
C VAL A 234 -5.03 3.18 23.92
N VAL A 235 -3.91 2.88 24.58
CA VAL A 235 -3.26 3.81 25.52
C VAL A 235 -2.79 5.08 24.78
N SER A 236 -2.20 4.91 23.60
CA SER A 236 -1.75 6.00 22.74
C SER A 236 -2.91 6.88 22.26
N ALA A 237 -4.05 6.28 21.91
CA ALA A 237 -5.25 7.02 21.54
C ALA A 237 -5.71 7.94 22.67
N TYR A 238 -5.75 7.41 23.90
CA TYR A 238 -6.19 8.18 25.06
C TYR A 238 -5.23 9.32 25.42
N LEU A 239 -3.92 9.09 25.30
CA LEU A 239 -2.89 10.04 25.75
C LEU A 239 -2.44 11.04 24.68
N LEU A 240 -2.26 10.62 23.43
CA LEU A 240 -1.62 11.44 22.39
C LEU A 240 -2.61 12.12 21.45
N GLU A 241 -3.71 11.45 21.11
CA GLU A 241 -4.68 11.99 20.15
C GLU A 241 -5.39 13.23 20.69
N ARG A 242 -5.65 13.27 22.01
CA ARG A 242 -6.21 14.45 22.68
C ARG A 242 -5.35 15.71 22.53
N HIS A 243 -4.08 15.56 22.17
CA HIS A 243 -3.12 16.64 22.00
C HIS A 243 -2.68 16.85 20.54
N ASP A 244 -3.38 16.26 19.57
CA ASP A 244 -3.08 16.35 18.12
C ASP A 244 -1.67 15.86 17.74
N VAL A 245 -1.08 14.97 18.56
CA VAL A 245 0.23 14.38 18.29
C VAL A 245 0.07 13.12 17.45
N GLN A 246 0.50 13.20 16.19
CA GLN A 246 0.39 12.11 15.22
C GLN A 246 1.60 11.17 15.32
N PHE A 247 1.60 10.34 16.36
CA PHE A 247 2.69 9.37 16.61
C PHE A 247 2.38 7.97 16.04
N PHE A 248 3.40 7.20 15.65
CA PHE A 248 3.20 5.88 15.03
C PHE A 248 2.37 4.92 15.88
N THR A 249 2.47 5.01 17.21
CA THR A 249 1.73 4.14 18.15
C THR A 249 0.22 4.22 17.96
N SER A 250 -0.29 5.37 17.49
CA SER A 250 -1.71 5.59 17.19
C SER A 250 -2.20 4.82 15.95
N TYR A 251 -1.32 4.51 14.99
CA TYR A 251 -1.71 3.79 13.76
C TYR A 251 -1.06 2.42 13.61
N TRP A 252 -0.23 2.04 14.58
CA TRP A 252 0.57 0.82 14.55
C TRP A 252 -0.26 -0.46 14.52
N PHE A 253 -1.46 -0.44 15.09
CA PHE A 253 -2.38 -1.59 15.07
C PHE A 253 -2.80 -1.95 13.64
N SER A 254 -3.21 -0.97 12.82
CA SER A 254 -3.59 -1.20 11.43
C SER A 254 -2.46 -1.82 10.60
N TRP A 255 -1.23 -1.36 10.81
CA TRP A 255 -0.05 -1.91 10.15
C TRP A 255 0.26 -3.35 10.63
N THR A 256 0.18 -3.60 11.94
CA THR A 256 0.44 -4.94 12.49
C THR A 256 -0.63 -5.97 12.15
N LEU A 257 -1.88 -5.57 11.89
CA LEU A 257 -2.91 -6.46 11.31
C LEU A 257 -2.45 -7.04 9.96
N GLY A 258 -1.87 -6.21 9.09
CA GLY A 258 -1.28 -6.66 7.83
C GLY A 258 -0.15 -7.67 8.03
N ALA A 259 0.76 -7.37 8.97
CA ALA A 259 1.86 -8.27 9.32
C ALA A 259 1.35 -9.60 9.92
N TRP A 260 0.27 -9.57 10.70
CA TRP A 260 -0.38 -10.75 11.24
C TRP A 260 -1.00 -11.62 10.14
N ILE A 261 -1.67 -11.02 9.14
CA ILE A 261 -2.18 -11.77 7.97
C ILE A 261 -1.04 -12.47 7.25
N ALA A 262 0.10 -11.80 7.06
CA ALA A 262 1.27 -12.39 6.41
C ALA A 262 1.82 -13.59 7.18
N ASP A 263 1.91 -13.51 8.51
CA ASP A 263 2.38 -14.62 9.36
C ASP A 263 1.37 -15.78 9.41
N ALA A 264 0.07 -15.47 9.49
CA ALA A 264 -0.99 -16.46 9.46
C ALA A 264 -1.01 -17.22 8.12
N LYS A 265 -0.87 -16.51 6.98
CA LYS A 265 -0.80 -17.13 5.66
C LYS A 265 0.49 -17.90 5.41
N ALA A 266 1.61 -17.50 6.00
CA ALA A 266 2.86 -18.24 5.91
C ALA A 266 2.82 -19.59 6.66
N ARG A 267 1.98 -19.71 7.69
CA ARG A 267 1.78 -20.95 8.47
C ARG A 267 0.61 -21.82 7.98
N SER A 268 -0.32 -21.24 7.23
CA SER A 268 -1.53 -21.93 6.79
C SER A 268 -1.21 -22.99 5.75
N ALA A 269 -1.85 -24.16 5.84
CA ALA A 269 -1.80 -25.16 4.78
C ALA A 269 -2.41 -24.57 3.48
N PRO A 270 -1.86 -24.90 2.29
CA PRO A 270 -2.33 -24.35 1.02
C PRO A 270 -3.83 -24.56 0.73
N GLN A 271 -4.46 -25.55 1.38
CA GLN A 271 -5.87 -25.93 1.19
C GLN A 271 -6.84 -25.42 2.26
N ALA A 272 -6.36 -24.72 3.30
CA ALA A 272 -7.24 -24.18 4.33
C ALA A 272 -8.10 -23.06 3.73
N ARG A 273 -9.43 -23.26 3.70
CA ARG A 273 -10.40 -22.26 3.23
C ARG A 273 -11.07 -21.58 4.41
N SER A 274 -11.03 -20.26 4.41
CA SER A 274 -11.76 -19.46 5.38
C SER A 274 -13.26 -19.38 5.05
N SER A 275 -14.06 -19.19 6.09
CA SER A 275 -15.51 -19.09 5.98
C SER A 275 -15.95 -17.83 5.25
N TRP A 276 -17.11 -17.91 4.58
CA TRP A 276 -17.59 -16.77 3.81
C TRP A 276 -18.04 -15.58 4.65
N TRP A 277 -18.33 -15.85 5.92
CA TRP A 277 -18.63 -14.87 6.95
C TRP A 277 -17.55 -13.79 7.11
N LEU A 278 -16.29 -14.03 6.69
CA LEU A 278 -15.27 -12.98 6.73
C LEU A 278 -15.62 -11.75 5.88
N TYR A 279 -16.35 -11.91 4.77
CA TYR A 279 -16.83 -10.72 4.02
C TYR A 279 -18.00 -10.02 4.69
N VAL A 280 -18.84 -10.77 5.41
CA VAL A 280 -19.91 -10.17 6.21
C VAL A 280 -19.32 -9.36 7.37
N LEU A 281 -18.32 -9.92 8.06
CA LEU A 281 -17.56 -9.19 9.08
C LEU A 281 -16.86 -7.97 8.49
N ALA A 282 -16.21 -8.10 7.32
CA ALA A 282 -15.62 -6.96 6.64
C ALA A 282 -16.64 -5.84 6.39
N ALA A 283 -17.81 -6.18 5.85
CA ALA A 283 -18.88 -5.21 5.59
C ALA A 283 -19.43 -4.59 6.88
N ALA A 284 -19.61 -5.38 7.93
CA ALA A 284 -20.06 -4.90 9.24
C ALA A 284 -19.07 -3.89 9.84
N PHE A 285 -17.77 -4.21 9.85
CA PHE A 285 -16.73 -3.29 10.34
C PHE A 285 -16.58 -2.04 9.48
N VAL A 286 -16.79 -2.13 8.16
CA VAL A 286 -16.83 -0.96 7.28
C VAL A 286 -18.01 -0.04 7.65
N ALA A 287 -19.21 -0.60 7.82
CA ALA A 287 -20.39 0.15 8.22
C ALA A 287 -20.24 0.79 9.61
N LEU A 288 -19.69 0.04 10.58
CA LEU A 288 -19.36 0.55 11.91
C LEU A 288 -18.35 1.69 11.84
N GLY A 289 -17.33 1.58 10.99
CA GLY A 289 -16.36 2.66 10.77
C GLY A 289 -17.01 3.91 10.18
N CYS A 290 -17.94 3.76 9.25
CA CYS A 290 -18.70 4.89 8.70
C CYS A 290 -19.53 5.62 9.76
N ALA A 291 -20.15 4.88 10.69
CA ALA A 291 -20.86 5.44 11.82
C ALA A 291 -19.92 6.10 12.84
N ALA A 292 -18.82 5.42 13.19
CA ALA A 292 -17.81 5.91 14.12
C ALA A 292 -17.13 7.21 13.64
N PHE A 293 -17.02 7.40 12.32
CA PHE A 293 -16.42 8.59 11.72
C PHE A 293 -17.13 9.88 12.13
N HIS A 294 -18.41 9.81 12.49
CA HIS A 294 -19.16 10.95 13.03
C HIS A 294 -18.66 11.38 14.43
N PHE A 295 -18.16 10.45 15.22
CA PHE A 295 -17.70 10.68 16.60
C PHE A 295 -16.19 10.91 16.68
N GLY A 296 -15.44 10.48 15.67
CA GLY A 296 -14.00 10.70 15.60
C GLY A 296 -13.34 9.90 14.47
N GLN A 297 -12.30 10.46 13.87
CA GLN A 297 -11.61 9.83 12.74
C GLN A 297 -10.83 8.58 13.17
N TYR A 298 -10.25 8.60 14.37
CA TYR A 298 -9.39 7.52 14.84
C TYR A 298 -10.11 6.18 15.01
N GLY A 299 -11.23 6.17 15.74
CA GLY A 299 -12.03 4.97 15.94
C GLY A 299 -12.49 4.37 14.61
N ALA A 300 -12.90 5.24 13.67
CA ALA A 300 -13.25 4.83 12.32
C ALA A 300 -12.08 4.17 11.58
N PHE A 301 -10.86 4.71 11.69
CA PHE A 301 -9.68 4.15 11.05
C PHE A 301 -9.36 2.75 11.55
N GLN A 302 -9.49 2.49 12.86
CA GLN A 302 -9.25 1.15 13.41
C GLN A 302 -10.31 0.16 12.92
N LEU A 303 -11.59 0.56 12.90
CA LEU A 303 -12.68 -0.29 12.40
C LEU A 303 -12.52 -0.60 10.91
N TRP A 304 -12.16 0.39 10.09
CA TRP A 304 -11.86 0.19 8.68
C TRP A 304 -10.64 -0.70 8.46
N ALA A 305 -9.60 -0.57 9.28
CA ALA A 305 -8.44 -1.46 9.22
C ALA A 305 -8.82 -2.92 9.52
N ILE A 306 -9.64 -3.16 10.54
CA ILE A 306 -10.14 -4.50 10.89
C ILE A 306 -11.02 -5.06 9.76
N GLY A 307 -11.95 -4.25 9.24
CA GLY A 307 -12.83 -4.64 8.14
C GLY A 307 -12.03 -5.01 6.89
N PHE A 308 -11.05 -4.19 6.53
CA PHE A 308 -10.16 -4.47 5.42
C PHE A 308 -9.25 -5.69 5.68
N ALA A 309 -8.80 -5.91 6.93
CA ALA A 309 -8.01 -7.09 7.28
C ALA A 309 -8.80 -8.40 7.05
N PHE A 310 -10.08 -8.46 7.44
CA PHE A 310 -10.94 -9.61 7.14
C PHE A 310 -11.15 -9.82 5.65
N TYR A 311 -11.40 -8.74 4.91
CA TYR A 311 -11.51 -8.78 3.45
C TYR A 311 -10.22 -9.31 2.81
N LEU A 312 -9.07 -8.74 3.17
CA LEU A 312 -7.76 -9.08 2.61
C LEU A 312 -7.38 -10.53 2.92
N TYR A 313 -7.58 -10.98 4.18
CA TYR A 313 -7.29 -12.36 4.58
C TYR A 313 -7.98 -13.38 3.68
N ARG A 314 -9.26 -13.14 3.35
CA ARG A 314 -10.04 -14.01 2.47
C ARG A 314 -9.69 -13.79 0.98
N ALA A 315 -9.50 -12.56 0.55
CA ALA A 315 -9.15 -12.24 -0.83
C ALA A 315 -7.83 -12.91 -1.26
N LEU A 316 -6.87 -13.02 -0.35
CA LEU A 316 -5.59 -13.70 -0.59
C LEU A 316 -5.71 -15.24 -0.73
N GLU A 317 -6.81 -15.86 -0.30
CA GLU A 317 -7.08 -17.29 -0.54
C GLU A 317 -7.62 -17.55 -1.95
N ARG A 318 -8.26 -16.54 -2.54
CA ARG A 318 -8.88 -16.63 -3.87
C ARG A 318 -7.89 -16.50 -5.03
N GLY A 319 -6.61 -16.19 -4.76
CA GLY A 319 -5.52 -16.13 -5.75
C GLY A 319 -5.16 -17.47 -6.42
N ASN A 320 -5.95 -18.52 -6.18
CA ASN A 320 -5.74 -19.86 -6.68
C ASN A 320 -6.07 -19.97 -8.19
N GLY A 321 -5.16 -19.49 -9.04
CA GLY A 321 -4.84 -19.92 -10.41
C GLY A 321 -5.90 -19.95 -11.53
N ASN A 322 -7.20 -19.88 -11.24
CA ASN A 322 -8.25 -20.20 -12.22
C ASN A 322 -9.28 -19.08 -12.44
N GLN A 323 -9.09 -17.89 -11.86
CA GLN A 323 -9.94 -16.75 -12.17
C GLN A 323 -9.27 -15.86 -13.22
N ARG A 324 -9.93 -15.72 -14.37
CA ARG A 324 -9.64 -14.63 -15.30
C ARG A 324 -9.96 -13.33 -14.57
N ASP A 325 -8.93 -12.60 -14.16
CA ASP A 325 -9.11 -11.29 -13.56
C ASP A 325 -10.03 -10.44 -14.44
N GLY A 326 -11.14 -9.97 -13.87
CA GLY A 326 -12.04 -9.06 -14.55
C GLY A 326 -11.28 -7.82 -15.02
N TRP A 327 -11.71 -7.23 -16.14
CA TRP A 327 -11.07 -6.04 -16.73
C TRP A 327 -10.89 -4.92 -15.69
N GLY A 328 -11.86 -4.75 -14.79
CA GLY A 328 -11.80 -3.77 -13.71
C GLY A 328 -10.65 -4.02 -12.73
N LEU A 329 -10.44 -5.27 -12.29
CA LEU A 329 -9.34 -5.61 -11.37
C LEU A 329 -7.97 -5.31 -12.00
N ARG A 330 -7.82 -5.63 -13.30
CA ARG A 330 -6.60 -5.32 -14.05
C ARG A 330 -6.36 -3.83 -14.18
N LEU A 331 -7.42 -3.06 -14.44
CA LEU A 331 -7.34 -1.61 -14.53
C LEU A 331 -6.92 -1.00 -13.18
N LEU A 332 -7.57 -1.42 -12.09
CA LEU A 332 -7.19 -0.99 -10.74
C LEU A 332 -5.77 -1.40 -10.36
N SER A 333 -5.31 -2.58 -10.77
CA SER A 333 -3.93 -3.03 -10.54
C SER A 333 -2.92 -2.09 -11.21
N ARG A 334 -3.21 -1.57 -12.42
CA ARG A 334 -2.35 -0.55 -13.07
C ARG A 334 -2.30 0.76 -12.29
N PHE A 335 -3.42 1.18 -11.68
CA PHE A 335 -3.41 2.32 -10.76
C PHE A 335 -2.61 2.02 -9.48
N GLY A 336 -2.53 0.75 -9.09
CA GLY A 336 -1.68 0.26 -7.99
C GLY A 336 -0.19 0.54 -8.20
N ASP A 337 0.29 0.40 -9.43
CA ASP A 337 1.73 0.55 -9.75
C ASP A 337 2.28 1.93 -9.37
N PHE A 338 1.51 2.99 -9.63
CA PHE A 338 1.89 4.37 -9.33
C PHE A 338 1.10 4.99 -8.16
N SER A 339 0.42 4.15 -7.37
CA SER A 339 -0.39 4.58 -6.22
C SER A 339 0.39 5.45 -5.23
N PHE A 340 1.68 5.14 -5.02
CA PHE A 340 2.55 5.90 -4.13
C PHE A 340 2.85 7.31 -4.68
N SER A 341 3.24 7.40 -5.96
CA SER A 341 3.38 8.68 -6.66
C SER A 341 2.12 9.54 -6.61
N LEU A 342 0.95 8.97 -6.93
CA LEU A 342 -0.32 9.70 -6.88
C LEU A 342 -0.60 10.22 -5.46
N TYR A 343 -0.43 9.36 -4.46
CA TYR A 343 -0.61 9.74 -3.07
C TYR A 343 0.30 10.90 -2.65
N LEU A 344 1.53 10.94 -3.16
CA LEU A 344 2.53 11.90 -2.71
C LEU A 344 2.38 13.30 -3.32
N ILE A 345 1.77 13.44 -4.50
CA ILE A 345 1.77 14.71 -5.25
C ILE A 345 0.38 15.28 -5.58
N HIS A 346 -0.71 14.57 -5.31
CA HIS A 346 -2.05 15.00 -5.72
C HIS A 346 -2.51 16.33 -5.08
N LEU A 347 -2.20 16.56 -3.80
CA LEU A 347 -2.66 17.76 -3.08
C LEU A 347 -2.09 19.07 -3.67
N PRO A 348 -0.76 19.23 -3.84
CA PRO A 348 -0.21 20.42 -4.49
C PRO A 348 -0.75 20.67 -5.90
N ILE A 349 -1.01 19.59 -6.66
CA ILE A 349 -1.62 19.71 -7.99
C ILE A 349 -3.03 20.28 -7.88
N PHE A 350 -3.87 19.77 -6.97
CA PHE A 350 -5.23 20.26 -6.78
C PHE A 350 -5.26 21.72 -6.30
N VAL A 351 -4.35 22.09 -5.38
CA VAL A 351 -4.26 23.47 -4.90
C VAL A 351 -3.85 24.43 -6.01
N LEU A 352 -2.89 24.06 -6.86
CA LEU A 352 -2.52 24.86 -8.01
C LEU A 352 -3.66 24.99 -9.01
N LEU A 353 -4.35 23.91 -9.35
CA LEU A 353 -5.50 23.94 -10.27
C LEU A 353 -6.62 24.83 -9.73
N SER A 354 -6.94 24.74 -8.44
CA SER A 354 -7.90 25.61 -7.77
C SER A 354 -7.50 27.08 -7.83
N SER A 355 -6.22 27.38 -7.61
CA SER A 355 -5.66 28.73 -7.69
C SER A 355 -5.72 29.30 -9.11
N LEU A 356 -5.41 28.47 -10.12
CA LEU A 356 -5.38 28.89 -11.54
C LEU A 356 -6.78 29.08 -12.14
N LEU A 357 -7.69 28.14 -11.90
CA LEU A 357 -8.97 28.07 -12.58
C LEU A 357 -10.06 28.87 -11.86
N PHE A 358 -10.04 28.88 -10.53
CA PHE A 358 -11.11 29.45 -9.71
C PHE A 358 -10.61 30.40 -8.63
N ARG A 359 -9.33 30.80 -8.68
CA ARG A 359 -8.69 31.66 -7.69
C ARG A 359 -8.95 31.21 -6.25
N SER A 360 -8.79 29.90 -6.00
CA SER A 360 -8.99 29.26 -4.70
C SER A 360 -10.41 29.34 -4.13
N SER A 361 -11.42 29.65 -4.95
CA SER A 361 -12.83 29.68 -4.53
C SER A 361 -13.47 28.29 -4.63
N LEU A 362 -14.31 27.95 -3.64
CA LEU A 362 -15.06 26.69 -3.64
C LEU A 362 -16.20 26.74 -4.66
N GLN A 363 -16.37 25.66 -5.41
CA GLN A 363 -17.37 25.53 -6.47
C GLN A 363 -18.60 24.79 -5.99
N MET A 364 -19.77 25.25 -6.44
CA MET A 364 -21.03 24.53 -6.28
C MET A 364 -21.07 23.29 -7.18
N SER A 365 -20.56 23.42 -8.40
CA SER A 365 -20.49 22.34 -9.39
C SER A 365 -19.47 21.28 -8.98
N ILE A 366 -19.83 20.01 -9.16
CA ILE A 366 -18.93 18.88 -8.88
C ILE A 366 -17.95 18.60 -10.03
N TRP A 367 -18.25 19.08 -11.24
CA TRP A 367 -17.49 18.78 -12.46
C TRP A 367 -16.01 19.17 -12.41
N PRO A 368 -15.60 20.33 -11.83
CA PRO A 368 -14.19 20.66 -11.66
C PRO A 368 -13.38 19.58 -10.94
N SER A 369 -13.97 18.90 -9.95
CA SER A 369 -13.30 17.83 -9.19
C SER A 369 -12.89 16.64 -10.08
N PHE A 370 -13.70 16.30 -11.08
CA PHE A 370 -13.34 15.27 -12.06
C PHE A 370 -12.24 15.75 -13.00
N GLY A 371 -12.30 17.02 -13.44
CA GLY A 371 -11.25 17.64 -14.23
C GLY A 371 -9.89 17.59 -13.54
N TYR A 372 -9.86 17.81 -12.22
CA TYR A 372 -8.63 17.79 -11.45
C TYR A 372 -8.04 16.39 -11.36
N MET A 373 -8.88 15.36 -11.18
CA MET A 373 -8.44 13.97 -11.23
C MET A 373 -7.88 13.59 -12.61
N LEU A 374 -8.48 14.08 -13.69
CA LEU A 374 -7.99 13.87 -15.06
C LEU A 374 -6.61 14.50 -15.30
N VAL A 375 -6.21 15.51 -14.52
CA VAL A 375 -4.86 16.09 -14.56
C VAL A 375 -3.91 15.37 -13.60
N ALA A 376 -4.32 15.18 -12.34
CA ALA A 376 -3.45 14.63 -11.30
C ALA A 376 -3.03 13.18 -11.57
N VAL A 377 -3.92 12.36 -12.13
CA VAL A 377 -3.63 10.95 -12.42
C VAL A 377 -2.54 10.79 -13.49
N PRO A 378 -2.62 11.44 -14.67
CA PRO A 378 -1.52 11.43 -15.64
C PRO A 378 -0.22 12.02 -15.11
N VAL A 379 -0.27 13.14 -14.37
CA VAL A 379 0.94 13.76 -13.79
C VAL A 379 1.61 12.81 -12.79
N ALA A 380 0.82 12.12 -11.96
CA ALA A 380 1.32 11.08 -11.06
C ALA A 380 1.96 9.90 -11.79
N TYR A 381 1.37 9.48 -12.92
CA TYR A 381 1.97 8.43 -13.75
C TYR A 381 3.30 8.86 -14.37
N VAL A 382 3.41 10.11 -14.84
CA VAL A 382 4.69 10.66 -15.34
C VAL A 382 5.72 10.72 -14.22
N PHE A 383 5.34 11.23 -13.04
CA PHE A 383 6.21 11.28 -11.86
C PHE A 383 6.69 9.88 -11.44
N TYR A 384 5.80 8.88 -11.48
CA TYR A 384 6.17 7.48 -11.24
C TYR A 384 7.24 6.99 -12.21
N ARG A 385 7.09 7.25 -13.51
CA ARG A 385 8.03 6.80 -14.54
C ARG A 385 9.39 7.48 -14.42
N LEU A 386 9.42 8.76 -14.03
CA LEU A 386 10.63 9.58 -13.97
C LEU A 386 11.39 9.46 -12.64
N VAL A 387 10.69 9.23 -11.52
CA VAL A 387 11.27 9.30 -10.18
C VAL A 387 11.13 7.99 -9.42
N GLU A 388 9.90 7.50 -9.24
CA GLU A 388 9.63 6.32 -8.41
C GLU A 388 10.24 5.04 -9.01
N LEU A 389 10.03 4.79 -10.31
CA LEU A 389 10.51 3.58 -10.97
C LEU A 389 12.05 3.50 -10.98
N PRO A 390 12.80 4.57 -11.28
CA PRO A 390 14.25 4.59 -11.09
C PRO A 390 14.68 4.34 -9.63
N ALA A 391 14.01 4.96 -8.65
CA ALA A 391 14.31 4.73 -7.23
C ALA A 391 14.08 3.27 -6.81
N MET A 392 13.02 2.64 -7.32
CA MET A 392 12.74 1.21 -7.10
C MET A 392 13.83 0.31 -7.71
N LYS A 393 14.27 0.60 -8.95
CA LYS A 393 15.36 -0.14 -9.60
C LYS A 393 16.67 0.03 -8.85
N TRP A 394 16.97 1.23 -8.37
CA TRP A 394 18.16 1.52 -7.58
C TRP A 394 18.14 0.76 -6.24
N SER A 395 17.02 0.78 -5.51
CA SER A 395 16.82 0.00 -4.29
C SER A 395 17.02 -1.51 -4.51
N ALA A 396 16.56 -2.05 -5.64
CA ALA A 396 16.73 -3.47 -5.98
C ALA A 396 18.20 -3.87 -6.22
N SER A 397 19.08 -2.93 -6.59
CA SER A 397 20.50 -3.19 -6.85
C SER A 397 21.30 -3.59 -5.59
N PHE A 398 20.84 -3.18 -4.41
CA PHE A 398 21.46 -3.53 -3.13
C PHE A 398 21.16 -4.99 -2.76
N LYS A 399 21.82 -5.97 -3.42
CA LYS A 399 21.69 -7.41 -3.11
C LYS A 399 22.20 -7.73 -1.68
N PRO A 400 21.58 -8.69 -0.97
CA PRO A 400 22.04 -9.07 0.37
C PRO A 400 23.44 -9.70 0.29
N LYS A 401 24.30 -9.39 1.28
CA LYS A 401 25.66 -9.95 1.40
C LYS A 401 25.70 -11.50 1.45
N SER A 402 24.58 -12.17 1.72
CA SER A 402 24.49 -13.63 1.72
C SER A 402 24.67 -14.27 0.34
N ALA A 403 24.45 -13.54 -0.76
CA ALA A 403 24.68 -14.06 -2.12
C ALA A 403 26.15 -14.07 -2.53
N LEU A 404 27.01 -13.30 -1.84
CA LEU A 404 28.45 -13.21 -2.14
C LEU A 404 29.27 -14.31 -1.45
N LYS A 405 28.70 -15.04 -0.49
CA LYS A 405 29.35 -16.16 0.21
C LYS A 405 29.11 -17.52 -0.44
N GLN A 406 28.24 -17.61 -1.45
CA GLN A 406 28.01 -18.84 -2.24
C GLN A 406 28.72 -18.82 -3.59
N SER A 407 29.46 -17.76 -3.90
CA SER A 407 30.24 -17.60 -5.14
C SER A 407 31.74 -17.53 -4.90
N ARG A 408 32.23 -18.06 -3.77
CA ARG A 408 33.65 -18.22 -3.48
C ARG A 408 33.93 -19.62 -2.98
#